data_AF-A0A1H8F7Z7-F1
#
_entry.id   AF-A0A1H8F7Z7-F1
#
_cell.length_a   1.000
_cell.length_b   1.000
_cell.length_c   1.000
_cell.angle_alpha   90.00
_cell.angle_beta   90.00
_cell.angle_gamma   90.00
#
_symmetry.space_group_name_H-M   'P 1'
#
loop_
_entity.id
_entity.type
_entity.pdbx_description
1 polymer ?
#
loop_
_entity_poly.entity_id
_entity_poly.type
_entity_poly.pdbx_seq_one_letter_code
_entity_poly.pdbx_strand_id
1 'polypeptide(L)'
;MTPSQPPSQPPQPSFCPPSQPPPIRVLLADDQTLVRAAFAMLVESAGDMEVVGQAGNGAEAVALARAARADVIVMDVRMPELDGIEATRRIAADDGLTGVRVLVLTTYDDDENVLAALRAGASGFLVKDTRPADLLDAIRTVAAGDALLSPGPTARLIARVLRLPDRPPAGAPAPAGLACLSEREREVLTMVARGLNNAETGEALGLSPLTAKTHVSRIMGKLGARDRAQLVIAAYESGLVAPGAGG
;
A
#
# COMPACT_ATOMS: atom_id res chain seq x y z
N MET A 1 73.27 10.78 -19.57
CA MET A 1 72.40 10.28 -18.50
C MET A 1 71.01 10.85 -18.73
N THR A 2 70.16 10.11 -19.44
CA THR A 2 68.76 10.46 -19.69
C THR A 2 67.91 9.76 -18.63
N PRO A 3 67.02 10.46 -17.90
CA PRO A 3 66.21 9.82 -16.86
C PRO A 3 65.12 8.95 -17.49
N SER A 4 65.04 7.69 -17.05
CA SER A 4 63.99 6.73 -17.40
C SER A 4 62.62 7.23 -16.95
N GLN A 5 61.67 7.26 -17.88
CA GLN A 5 60.26 7.54 -17.63
C GLN A 5 59.61 6.33 -16.92
N PRO A 6 58.82 6.53 -15.86
CA PRO A 6 58.13 5.44 -15.19
C PRO A 6 57.00 4.86 -16.06
N PRO A 7 56.66 3.57 -15.91
CA PRO A 7 55.66 2.91 -16.73
C PRO A 7 54.26 3.50 -16.51
N SER A 8 53.55 3.70 -17.62
CA SER A 8 52.18 4.21 -17.66
C SER A 8 51.22 3.25 -16.96
N GLN A 9 50.46 3.78 -15.99
CA GLN A 9 49.45 3.02 -15.24
C GLN A 9 48.28 2.66 -16.18
N PRO A 10 47.75 1.42 -16.14
CA PRO A 10 46.59 1.04 -16.94
C PRO A 10 45.35 1.86 -16.55
N PRO A 11 44.44 2.14 -17.51
CA PRO A 11 43.22 2.89 -17.23
C PRO A 11 42.36 2.11 -16.22
N GLN A 12 41.98 2.78 -15.13
CA GLN A 12 41.07 2.25 -14.13
C GLN A 12 39.70 1.98 -14.79
N PRO A 13 39.01 0.87 -14.49
CA PRO A 13 37.67 0.63 -15.00
C PRO A 13 36.74 1.74 -14.51
N SER A 14 36.04 2.40 -15.44
CA SER A 14 35.05 3.40 -15.13
C SER A 14 33.95 2.78 -14.26
N PHE A 15 33.88 3.19 -12.99
CA PHE A 15 32.75 2.89 -12.12
C PHE A 15 31.52 3.56 -12.71
N CYS A 16 30.63 2.78 -13.35
CA CYS A 16 29.28 3.23 -13.60
C CYS A 16 28.59 3.29 -12.23
N PRO A 17 28.15 4.46 -11.72
CA PRO A 17 27.36 4.48 -10.50
C PRO A 17 26.10 3.63 -10.72
N PRO A 18 25.60 2.91 -9.70
CA PRO A 18 24.35 2.19 -9.82
C PRO A 18 23.29 3.19 -10.27
N SER A 19 22.63 2.89 -11.40
CA SER A 19 21.50 3.68 -11.90
C SER A 19 20.50 3.82 -10.76
N GLN A 20 20.23 5.06 -10.33
CA GLN A 20 19.21 5.30 -9.31
C GLN A 20 17.89 4.67 -9.79
N PRO A 21 17.17 3.95 -8.91
CA PRO A 21 15.87 3.42 -9.28
C PRO A 21 14.97 4.56 -9.77
N PRO A 22 14.07 4.30 -10.73
CA PRO A 22 13.15 5.32 -11.22
C PRO A 22 12.33 5.91 -10.06
N PRO A 23 12.02 7.22 -10.09
CA PRO A 23 11.30 7.86 -9.00
C PRO A 23 9.88 7.30 -8.88
N ILE A 24 9.35 7.30 -7.65
CA ILE A 24 7.97 6.88 -7.37
C ILE A 24 7.02 7.92 -7.95
N ARG A 25 6.08 7.48 -8.78
CA ARG A 25 5.17 8.35 -9.54
C ARG A 25 3.89 8.57 -8.75
N VAL A 26 3.74 9.76 -8.18
CA VAL A 26 2.66 10.07 -7.23
C VAL A 26 1.58 10.94 -7.89
N LEU A 27 0.32 10.53 -7.76
CA LEU A 27 -0.86 11.32 -8.09
C LEU A 27 -1.48 11.85 -6.80
N LEU A 28 -1.73 13.15 -6.72
CA LEU A 28 -2.37 13.78 -5.54
C LEU A 28 -3.83 14.12 -5.85
N ALA A 29 -4.76 13.68 -5.01
CA ALA A 29 -6.18 13.96 -5.15
C ALA A 29 -6.73 14.52 -3.83
N ASP A 30 -7.13 15.79 -3.84
CA ASP A 30 -7.66 16.52 -2.69
C ASP A 30 -8.46 17.71 -3.24
N ASP A 31 -9.61 18.06 -2.66
CA ASP A 31 -10.42 19.19 -3.15
C ASP A 31 -9.84 20.56 -2.72
N GLN A 32 -9.02 20.57 -1.67
CA GLN A 32 -8.38 21.78 -1.15
C GLN A 32 -7.08 22.07 -1.90
N THR A 33 -7.17 23.04 -2.82
CA THR A 33 -6.04 23.45 -3.68
C THR A 33 -4.77 23.80 -2.90
N LEU A 34 -4.89 24.46 -1.74
CA LEU A 34 -3.73 24.81 -0.91
C LEU A 34 -3.05 23.57 -0.30
N VAL A 35 -3.84 22.62 0.18
CA VAL A 35 -3.34 21.36 0.77
C VAL A 35 -2.66 20.53 -0.30
N ARG A 36 -3.30 20.39 -1.46
CA ARG A 36 -2.75 19.66 -2.62
C ARG A 36 -1.42 20.26 -3.09
N ALA A 37 -1.31 21.59 -3.15
CA ALA A 37 -0.06 22.27 -3.49
C ALA A 37 1.04 22.04 -2.45
N ALA A 38 0.71 22.06 -1.16
CA ALA A 38 1.67 21.77 -0.09
C ALA A 38 2.19 20.33 -0.15
N PHE A 39 1.32 19.34 -0.39
CA PHE A 39 1.73 17.96 -0.60
C PHE A 39 2.55 17.78 -1.86
N ALA A 40 2.24 18.48 -2.95
CA ALA A 40 3.05 18.44 -4.16
C ALA A 40 4.48 18.91 -3.90
N MET A 41 4.65 20.06 -3.24
CA MET A 41 5.96 20.58 -2.86
C MET A 41 6.73 19.61 -1.96
N LEU A 42 6.04 18.97 -1.01
CA LEU A 42 6.65 18.00 -0.11
C LEU A 42 7.12 16.75 -0.85
N VAL A 43 6.28 16.19 -1.73
CA VAL A 43 6.63 15.00 -2.53
C VAL A 43 7.79 15.33 -3.48
N GLU A 44 7.74 16.45 -4.18
CA GLU A 44 8.81 16.89 -5.10
C GLU A 44 10.12 17.23 -4.38
N SER A 45 10.08 17.56 -3.09
CA SER A 45 11.29 17.75 -2.29
C SER A 45 12.02 16.44 -2.01
N ALA A 46 11.32 15.29 -2.13
CA ALA A 46 11.92 13.97 -2.03
C ALA A 46 12.57 13.62 -3.38
N GLY A 47 13.90 13.53 -3.42
CA GLY A 47 14.65 13.24 -4.65
C GLY A 47 14.39 11.86 -5.28
N ASP A 48 13.55 11.03 -4.65
CA ASP A 48 13.14 9.70 -5.09
C ASP A 48 11.66 9.64 -5.53
N MET A 49 10.97 10.78 -5.64
CA MET A 49 9.54 10.85 -6.02
C MET A 49 9.27 11.96 -7.04
N GLU A 50 8.22 11.77 -7.83
CA GLU A 50 7.72 12.81 -8.75
C GLU A 50 6.19 12.89 -8.69
N VAL A 51 5.64 14.11 -8.80
CA VAL A 51 4.19 14.31 -8.92
C VAL A 51 3.81 14.23 -10.40
N VAL A 52 3.06 13.21 -10.78
CA VAL A 52 2.64 12.96 -12.17
C VAL A 52 1.25 13.48 -12.50
N GLY A 53 0.53 13.98 -11.50
CA GLY A 53 -0.77 14.61 -11.68
C GLY A 53 -1.35 15.14 -10.37
N GLN A 54 -2.35 16.00 -10.51
CA GLN A 54 -3.13 16.53 -9.40
C GLN A 54 -4.61 16.54 -9.79
N ALA A 55 -5.48 16.08 -8.90
CA ALA A 55 -6.93 16.01 -9.08
C ALA A 55 -7.64 16.81 -7.98
N GLY A 56 -8.71 17.53 -8.33
CA GLY A 56 -9.60 18.21 -7.40
C GLY A 56 -10.80 17.37 -6.94
N ASN A 57 -11.04 16.24 -7.60
CA ASN A 57 -12.11 15.31 -7.27
C ASN A 57 -11.77 13.85 -7.63
N GLY A 58 -12.60 12.91 -7.15
CA GLY A 58 -12.38 11.49 -7.39
C GLY A 58 -12.49 11.08 -8.87
N ALA A 59 -13.35 11.71 -9.66
CA ALA A 59 -13.53 11.36 -11.06
C ALA A 59 -12.29 11.73 -11.89
N GLU A 60 -11.73 12.92 -11.65
CA GLU A 60 -10.44 13.35 -12.18
C GLU A 60 -9.32 12.41 -11.75
N ALA A 61 -9.30 11.99 -10.48
CA ALA A 61 -8.28 11.07 -9.97
C ALA A 61 -8.30 9.72 -10.71
N VAL A 62 -9.48 9.14 -10.97
CA VAL A 62 -9.60 7.90 -11.76
C VAL A 62 -9.09 8.11 -13.19
N ALA A 63 -9.46 9.22 -13.84
CA ALA A 63 -9.02 9.52 -15.20
C ALA A 63 -7.50 9.72 -15.29
N LEU A 64 -6.93 10.47 -14.35
CA LEU A 64 -5.48 10.74 -14.28
C LEU A 64 -4.68 9.52 -13.90
N ALA A 65 -5.19 8.62 -13.04
CA ALA A 65 -4.53 7.37 -12.72
C ALA A 65 -4.19 6.56 -13.99
N ARG A 66 -5.14 6.51 -14.94
CA ARG A 66 -4.96 5.82 -16.23
C ARG A 66 -3.99 6.53 -17.15
N ALA A 67 -4.12 7.85 -17.30
CA ALA A 67 -3.30 8.62 -18.23
C ALA A 67 -1.85 8.78 -17.75
N ALA A 68 -1.66 9.06 -16.45
CA ALA A 68 -0.38 9.35 -15.86
C ALA A 68 0.37 8.09 -15.40
N ARG A 69 -0.25 6.90 -15.38
CA ARG A 69 0.38 5.65 -14.92
C ARG A 69 1.03 5.81 -13.53
N ALA A 70 0.31 6.41 -12.58
CA ALA A 70 0.83 6.62 -11.23
C ALA A 70 1.16 5.28 -10.56
N ASP A 71 2.20 5.25 -9.72
CA ASP A 71 2.50 4.10 -8.86
C ASP A 71 1.67 4.18 -7.58
N VAL A 72 1.55 5.39 -7.02
CA VAL A 72 0.81 5.68 -5.79
C VAL A 72 -0.14 6.86 -6.01
N ILE A 73 -1.37 6.74 -5.55
CA ILE A 73 -2.33 7.82 -5.45
C ILE A 73 -2.52 8.17 -3.99
N VAL A 74 -2.25 9.42 -3.64
CA VAL A 74 -2.60 9.98 -2.33
C VAL A 74 -3.97 10.62 -2.46
N MET A 75 -4.98 10.06 -1.80
CA MET A 75 -6.39 10.33 -2.05
C MET A 75 -7.10 10.84 -0.81
N ASP A 76 -7.66 12.04 -0.84
CA ASP A 76 -8.59 12.51 0.19
C ASP A 76 -9.93 11.77 0.11
N VAL A 77 -10.54 11.48 1.25
CA VAL A 77 -11.86 10.85 1.30
C VAL A 77 -12.95 11.81 0.83
N ARG A 78 -12.89 13.06 1.29
CA ARG A 78 -13.99 14.02 1.14
C ARG A 78 -13.72 14.93 -0.06
N MET A 79 -14.22 14.52 -1.22
CA MET A 79 -14.12 15.30 -2.45
C MET A 79 -15.49 15.48 -3.11
N PRO A 80 -15.71 16.56 -3.87
CA PRO A 80 -16.95 16.77 -4.61
C PRO A 80 -17.10 15.76 -5.77
N GLU A 81 -18.32 15.62 -6.29
CA GLU A 81 -18.70 14.75 -7.42
C GLU A 81 -18.54 13.23 -7.18
N LEU A 82 -17.31 12.79 -6.95
CA LEU A 82 -16.94 11.43 -6.60
C LEU A 82 -16.01 11.47 -5.38
N ASP A 83 -16.46 10.85 -4.29
CA ASP A 83 -15.64 10.75 -3.09
C ASP A 83 -14.43 9.81 -3.30
N GLY A 84 -13.44 9.92 -2.41
CA GLY A 84 -12.19 9.17 -2.51
C GLY A 84 -12.36 7.66 -2.33
N ILE A 85 -13.39 7.21 -1.59
CA ILE A 85 -13.63 5.79 -1.34
C ILE A 85 -14.19 5.13 -2.61
N GLU A 86 -15.19 5.74 -3.24
CA GLU A 86 -15.75 5.27 -4.50
C GLU A 86 -14.73 5.40 -5.64
N ALA A 87 -13.93 6.48 -5.66
CA ALA A 87 -12.81 6.58 -6.60
C ALA A 87 -11.81 5.43 -6.43
N THR A 88 -11.44 5.12 -5.17
CA THR A 88 -10.60 3.96 -4.84
C THR A 88 -11.20 2.66 -5.36
N ARG A 89 -12.51 2.45 -5.16
CA ARG A 89 -13.23 1.26 -5.65
C ARG A 89 -13.18 1.12 -7.17
N ARG A 90 -13.25 2.23 -7.91
CA ARG A 90 -13.16 2.22 -9.37
C ARG A 90 -11.75 1.94 -9.86
N ILE A 91 -10.74 2.53 -9.24
CA ILE A 91 -9.32 2.24 -9.52
C ILE A 91 -9.02 0.77 -9.23
N ALA A 92 -9.52 0.29 -8.09
CA ALA A 92 -9.41 -1.08 -7.61
C ALA A 92 -9.99 -2.13 -8.56
N ALA A 93 -11.08 -1.79 -9.25
CA ALA A 93 -11.79 -2.69 -10.16
C ALA A 93 -11.29 -2.60 -11.62
N ASP A 94 -10.35 -1.70 -11.92
CA ASP A 94 -9.79 -1.52 -13.25
C ASP A 94 -8.53 -2.39 -13.41
N ASP A 95 -8.61 -3.42 -14.26
CA ASP A 95 -7.49 -4.31 -14.59
C ASP A 95 -6.29 -3.56 -15.19
N GLY A 96 -6.52 -2.40 -15.82
CA GLY A 96 -5.45 -1.53 -16.33
C GLY A 96 -4.68 -0.79 -15.23
N LEU A 97 -5.21 -0.79 -14.00
CA LEU A 97 -4.66 -0.09 -12.84
C LEU A 97 -4.24 -1.04 -11.70
N THR A 98 -4.14 -2.35 -11.93
CA THR A 98 -3.80 -3.34 -10.88
C THR A 98 -2.46 -3.06 -10.18
N GLY A 99 -1.52 -2.36 -10.83
CA GLY A 99 -0.25 -1.95 -10.25
C GLY A 99 -0.35 -0.74 -9.32
N VAL A 100 -1.41 0.07 -9.46
CA VAL A 100 -1.57 1.36 -8.78
C VAL A 100 -2.03 1.15 -7.35
N ARG A 101 -1.36 1.81 -6.40
CA ARG A 101 -1.67 1.74 -4.97
C ARG A 101 -2.36 3.00 -4.51
N VAL A 102 -3.33 2.89 -3.62
CA VAL A 102 -4.06 4.05 -3.10
C VAL A 102 -3.77 4.21 -1.61
N LEU A 103 -3.16 5.34 -1.24
CA LEU A 103 -2.96 5.79 0.13
C LEU A 103 -4.03 6.84 0.44
N VAL A 104 -4.95 6.51 1.34
CA VAL A 104 -6.04 7.42 1.69
C VAL A 104 -5.59 8.40 2.78
N LEU A 105 -5.88 9.69 2.58
CA LEU A 105 -5.75 10.75 3.57
C LEU A 105 -7.13 11.14 4.11
N THR A 106 -7.24 11.37 5.42
CA THR A 106 -8.46 11.94 5.99
C THR A 106 -8.16 12.85 7.17
N THR A 107 -9.02 13.86 7.35
CA THR A 107 -8.95 14.82 8.47
C THR A 107 -9.66 14.31 9.73
N TYR A 108 -10.40 13.20 9.66
CA TYR A 108 -11.14 12.65 10.80
C TYR A 108 -10.93 11.14 10.93
N ASP A 109 -10.55 10.72 12.14
CA ASP A 109 -10.35 9.34 12.62
C ASP A 109 -11.70 8.64 12.83
N ASP A 110 -12.59 8.71 11.83
CA ASP A 110 -13.82 7.95 11.85
C ASP A 110 -13.53 6.54 11.33
N ASP A 111 -13.47 5.59 12.27
CA ASP A 111 -13.21 4.16 12.05
C ASP A 111 -14.00 3.59 10.85
N GLU A 112 -15.19 4.13 10.55
CA GLU A 112 -16.03 3.72 9.41
C GLU A 112 -15.42 4.06 8.04
N ASN A 113 -14.79 5.23 7.91
CA ASN A 113 -14.16 5.65 6.65
C ASN A 113 -12.90 4.85 6.35
N VAL A 114 -12.13 4.48 7.38
CA VAL A 114 -10.96 3.59 7.25
C VAL A 114 -11.40 2.25 6.65
N LEU A 115 -12.46 1.66 7.20
CA LEU A 115 -12.97 0.37 6.75
C LEU A 115 -13.50 0.46 5.31
N ALA A 116 -14.29 1.48 5.02
CA ALA A 116 -14.85 1.67 3.69
C ALA A 116 -13.75 1.85 2.63
N ALA A 117 -12.69 2.59 2.95
CA ALA A 117 -11.51 2.74 2.10
C ALA A 117 -10.76 1.41 1.89
N LEU A 118 -10.51 0.66 2.98
CA LEU A 118 -9.85 -0.64 2.92
C LEU A 118 -10.65 -1.65 2.09
N ARG A 119 -11.98 -1.73 2.28
CA ARG A 119 -12.89 -2.58 1.47
C ARG A 119 -12.97 -2.13 0.02
N ALA A 120 -12.88 -0.82 -0.23
CA ALA A 120 -12.77 -0.30 -1.58
C ALA A 120 -11.43 -0.64 -2.25
N GLY A 121 -10.44 -1.11 -1.48
CA GLY A 121 -9.18 -1.60 -2.00
C GLY A 121 -7.98 -0.66 -1.78
N ALA A 122 -8.08 0.25 -0.80
CA ALA A 122 -6.95 1.09 -0.41
C ALA A 122 -5.80 0.24 0.16
N SER A 123 -4.57 0.66 -0.15
CA SER A 123 -3.32 0.00 0.26
C SER A 123 -2.74 0.57 1.56
N GLY A 124 -3.25 1.71 2.01
CA GLY A 124 -2.86 2.35 3.26
C GLY A 124 -3.79 3.50 3.62
N PHE A 125 -3.66 3.96 4.86
CA PHE A 125 -4.44 5.07 5.39
C PHE A 125 -3.55 5.93 6.30
N LEU A 126 -3.74 7.24 6.23
CA LEU A 126 -2.99 8.22 7.00
C LEU A 126 -3.90 9.39 7.39
N VAL A 127 -3.74 9.91 8.60
CA VAL A 127 -4.46 11.12 9.02
C VAL A 127 -3.76 12.37 8.46
N LYS A 128 -4.52 13.39 8.04
CA LYS A 128 -3.97 14.63 7.45
C LYS A 128 -3.05 15.41 8.39
N ASP A 129 -3.15 15.19 9.71
CA ASP A 129 -2.27 15.79 10.74
C ASP A 129 -0.91 15.08 10.88
N THR A 130 -0.63 14.11 10.01
CA THR A 130 0.64 13.37 10.05
C THR A 130 1.80 14.25 9.63
N ARG A 131 2.97 14.06 10.26
CA ARG A 131 4.16 14.86 9.96
C ARG A 131 4.59 14.65 8.51
N PRO A 132 5.15 15.67 7.84
CA PRO A 132 5.60 15.57 6.45
C PRO A 132 6.50 14.37 6.14
N ALA A 133 7.45 14.06 7.03
CA ALA A 133 8.37 12.93 6.87
C ALA A 133 7.63 11.58 6.87
N ASP A 134 6.62 11.44 7.73
CA ASP A 134 5.83 10.21 7.87
C ASP A 134 4.96 9.98 6.62
N LEU A 135 4.48 11.05 5.94
CA LEU A 135 3.77 10.93 4.65
C LEU A 135 4.71 10.43 3.53
N LEU A 136 5.95 10.92 3.48
CA LEU A 136 6.92 10.44 2.49
C LEU A 136 7.28 8.97 2.72
N ASP A 137 7.56 8.60 3.96
CA ASP A 137 7.85 7.20 4.31
C ASP A 137 6.64 6.29 4.07
N ALA A 138 5.44 6.83 4.27
CA ALA A 138 4.20 6.18 3.89
C ALA A 138 4.14 5.88 2.39
N ILE A 139 4.35 6.88 1.54
CA ILE A 139 4.35 6.69 0.07
C ILE A 139 5.38 5.64 -0.35
N ARG A 140 6.60 5.66 0.22
CA ARG A 140 7.64 4.65 -0.05
C ARG A 140 7.19 3.24 0.32
N THR A 141 6.58 3.09 1.50
CA THR A 141 6.11 1.80 2.01
C THR A 141 5.03 1.22 1.08
N VAL A 142 4.04 2.04 0.72
CA VAL A 142 2.94 1.64 -0.16
C VAL A 142 3.43 1.33 -1.58
N ALA A 143 4.36 2.14 -2.11
CA ALA A 143 4.99 1.90 -3.41
C ALA A 143 5.77 0.58 -3.45
N ALA A 144 6.41 0.18 -2.35
CA ALA A 144 7.09 -1.11 -2.22
C ALA A 144 6.13 -2.32 -2.17
N GLY A 145 4.81 -2.07 -2.10
CA GLY A 145 3.78 -3.09 -1.97
C GLY A 145 3.52 -3.54 -0.53
N ASP A 146 4.19 -2.91 0.44
CA ASP A 146 3.91 -3.07 1.85
C ASP A 146 2.73 -2.16 2.23
N ALA A 147 1.77 -2.69 2.99
CA ALA A 147 0.67 -1.86 3.46
C ALA A 147 1.12 -1.10 4.72
N LEU A 148 0.83 0.21 4.77
CA LEU A 148 0.91 0.99 6.01
C LEU A 148 -0.26 0.64 6.91
N LEU A 149 -0.11 -0.49 7.57
CA LEU A 149 -0.94 -0.87 8.69
C LEU A 149 0.04 -0.96 9.84
N SER A 150 0.03 0.03 10.74
CA SER A 150 0.88 -0.02 11.93
C SER A 150 0.60 -1.36 12.65
N PRO A 151 1.60 -2.23 12.87
CA PRO A 151 1.43 -3.65 13.23
C PRO A 151 0.51 -3.93 14.44
N GLY A 152 0.31 -2.97 15.34
CA GLY A 152 -0.55 -3.10 16.51
C GLY A 152 -1.94 -2.47 16.38
N PRO A 153 -2.05 -1.15 16.12
CA PRO A 153 -3.34 -0.46 16.08
C PRO A 153 -4.25 -0.92 14.94
N THR A 154 -3.69 -1.31 13.80
CA THR A 154 -4.50 -1.63 12.61
C THR A 154 -5.17 -2.99 12.69
N ALA A 155 -4.52 -4.01 13.25
CA ALA A 155 -5.18 -5.29 13.51
C ALA A 155 -6.29 -5.14 14.56
N ARG A 156 -6.11 -4.26 15.56
CA ARG A 156 -7.13 -3.96 16.58
C ARG A 156 -8.30 -3.15 16.03
N LEU A 157 -8.04 -2.21 15.13
CA LEU A 157 -9.07 -1.42 14.45
C LEU A 157 -9.90 -2.30 13.51
N ILE A 158 -9.23 -3.08 12.64
CA ILE A 158 -9.91 -4.04 11.75
C ILE A 158 -10.72 -5.07 12.58
N ALA A 159 -10.14 -5.59 13.67
CA ALA A 159 -10.85 -6.49 14.58
C ALA A 159 -12.08 -5.84 15.25
N ARG A 160 -11.97 -4.59 15.71
CA ARG A 160 -13.07 -3.89 16.41
C ARG A 160 -14.23 -3.58 15.46
N VAL A 161 -13.93 -3.29 14.20
CA VAL A 161 -14.92 -2.89 13.19
C VAL A 161 -15.67 -4.09 12.60
N LEU A 162 -15.03 -5.26 12.46
CA LEU A 162 -15.71 -6.49 12.01
C LEU A 162 -16.62 -7.12 13.07
N ARG A 163 -16.66 -6.56 14.28
CA ARG A 163 -17.69 -6.87 15.28
C ARG A 163 -19.00 -6.12 15.04
N LEU A 164 -19.04 -5.14 14.13
CA LEU A 164 -20.29 -4.53 13.69
C LEU A 164 -20.95 -5.37 12.60
N PRO A 165 -22.24 -5.72 12.76
CA PRO A 165 -22.94 -6.56 11.81
C PRO A 165 -23.37 -5.71 10.62
N ASP A 166 -22.50 -5.56 9.62
CA ASP A 166 -22.94 -5.23 8.27
C ASP A 166 -22.59 -6.39 7.34
N ARG A 167 -23.58 -7.27 7.22
CA ARG A 167 -23.63 -8.35 6.26
C ARG A 167 -23.64 -7.73 4.86
N PRO A 168 -22.78 -8.17 3.92
CA PRO A 168 -22.85 -7.68 2.56
C PRO A 168 -24.24 -7.98 1.96
N PRO A 169 -24.79 -7.11 1.09
CA PRO A 169 -26.06 -7.38 0.42
C PRO A 169 -25.98 -8.75 -0.27
N ALA A 170 -27.01 -9.56 -0.06
CA ALA A 170 -27.10 -10.91 -0.60
C ALA A 170 -26.98 -10.86 -2.13
N GLY A 171 -25.82 -11.27 -2.66
CA GLY A 171 -25.56 -11.27 -4.10
C GLY A 171 -24.13 -10.93 -4.54
N ALA A 172 -23.31 -10.33 -3.66
CA ALA A 172 -21.86 -10.31 -3.91
C ALA A 172 -21.33 -11.75 -3.80
N PRO A 173 -20.50 -12.24 -4.75
CA PRO A 173 -19.83 -13.52 -4.55
C PRO A 173 -19.06 -13.43 -3.24
N ALA A 174 -19.42 -14.27 -2.26
CA ALA A 174 -18.58 -14.47 -1.09
C ALA A 174 -17.15 -14.70 -1.60
N PRO A 175 -16.10 -14.09 -1.02
CA PRO A 175 -14.75 -14.35 -1.48
C PRO A 175 -14.56 -15.86 -1.41
N ALA A 176 -14.45 -16.47 -2.59
CA ALA A 176 -14.26 -17.89 -2.69
C ALA A 176 -12.89 -18.18 -2.06
N GLY A 177 -12.92 -18.82 -0.90
CA GLY A 177 -11.96 -19.85 -0.61
C GLY A 177 -10.62 -19.40 -0.04
N LEU A 178 -10.50 -19.60 1.27
CA LEU A 178 -9.26 -20.16 1.82
C LEU A 178 -9.03 -21.62 1.39
N ALA A 179 -9.95 -22.23 0.63
CA ALA A 179 -9.85 -23.61 0.15
C ALA A 179 -8.68 -23.82 -0.82
N CYS A 180 -8.24 -22.77 -1.52
CA CYS A 180 -7.07 -22.81 -2.41
C CYS A 180 -5.72 -22.66 -1.67
N LEU A 181 -5.76 -22.35 -0.37
CA LEU A 181 -4.57 -22.21 0.46
C LEU A 181 -4.24 -23.53 1.15
N SER A 182 -2.95 -23.88 1.15
CA SER A 182 -2.42 -24.95 1.99
C SER A 182 -2.49 -24.57 3.48
N GLU A 183 -2.37 -25.56 4.36
CA GLU A 183 -2.32 -25.35 5.81
C GLU A 183 -1.22 -24.35 6.19
N ARG A 184 -0.04 -24.49 5.59
CA ARG A 184 1.09 -23.57 5.82
C ARG A 184 0.80 -22.15 5.35
N GLU A 185 0.10 -21.99 4.24
CA GLU A 185 -0.30 -20.67 3.74
C GLU A 185 -1.36 -20.02 4.65
N ARG A 186 -2.24 -20.81 5.27
CA ARG A 186 -3.21 -20.31 6.26
C ARG A 186 -2.52 -19.86 7.56
N GLU A 187 -1.49 -20.57 8.02
CA GLU A 187 -0.69 -20.15 9.17
C GLU A 187 0.00 -18.79 8.91
N VAL A 188 0.64 -18.65 7.74
CA VAL A 188 1.26 -17.38 7.31
C VAL A 188 0.21 -16.27 7.23
N LEU A 189 -0.93 -16.54 6.60
CA LEU A 189 -2.03 -15.57 6.51
C LEU A 189 -2.55 -15.15 7.88
N THR A 190 -2.60 -16.07 8.84
CA THR A 190 -3.00 -15.80 10.23
C THR A 190 -2.01 -14.85 10.91
N MET A 191 -0.69 -15.04 10.73
CA MET A 191 0.32 -14.13 11.27
C MET A 191 0.22 -12.74 10.64
N VAL A 192 0.05 -12.68 9.32
CA VAL A 192 -0.16 -11.41 8.59
C VAL A 192 -1.40 -10.68 9.08
N ALA A 193 -2.51 -11.39 9.25
CA ALA A 193 -3.77 -10.84 9.76
C ALA A 193 -3.67 -10.33 11.20
N ARG A 194 -2.77 -10.91 12.01
CA ARG A 194 -2.41 -10.43 13.35
C ARG A 194 -1.47 -9.22 13.35
N GLY A 195 -1.01 -8.78 12.18
CA GLY A 195 -0.17 -7.60 12.02
C GLY A 195 1.34 -7.87 11.93
N LEU A 196 1.80 -9.14 12.01
CA LEU A 196 3.22 -9.47 12.07
C LEU A 196 3.93 -9.25 10.73
N ASN A 197 5.02 -8.46 10.68
CA ASN A 197 5.82 -8.25 9.47
C ASN A 197 6.51 -9.56 8.97
N ASN A 198 7.24 -9.52 7.84
CA ASN A 198 7.85 -10.73 7.26
C ASN A 198 8.93 -11.36 8.17
N ALA A 199 9.67 -10.55 8.93
CA ALA A 199 10.65 -11.04 9.89
C ALA A 199 9.97 -11.70 11.10
N GLU A 200 8.97 -11.04 11.67
CA GLU A 200 8.17 -11.55 12.81
C GLU A 200 7.38 -12.80 12.42
N THR A 201 6.80 -12.83 11.21
CA THR A 201 6.14 -14.01 10.66
C THR A 201 7.13 -15.15 10.46
N GLY A 202 8.35 -14.83 10.03
CA GLY A 202 9.45 -15.78 9.91
C GLY A 202 9.79 -16.40 11.25
N GLU A 203 10.03 -15.57 12.26
CA GLU A 203 10.35 -15.99 13.62
C GLU A 203 9.24 -16.86 14.23
N ALA A 204 7.98 -16.41 14.15
CA ALA A 204 6.83 -17.12 14.69
C ALA A 204 6.60 -18.51 14.07
N LEU A 205 7.01 -18.70 12.82
CA LEU A 205 6.79 -19.94 12.07
C LEU A 205 8.06 -20.75 11.82
N GLY A 206 9.22 -20.32 12.32
CA GLY A 206 10.52 -20.97 12.04
C GLY A 206 10.94 -20.89 10.57
N LEU A 207 10.62 -19.80 9.89
CA LEU A 207 10.99 -19.51 8.50
C LEU A 207 11.99 -18.35 8.42
N SER A 208 12.79 -18.31 7.34
CA SER A 208 13.54 -17.09 7.04
C SER A 208 12.61 -15.93 6.63
N PRO A 209 12.99 -14.66 6.85
CA PRO A 209 12.19 -13.51 6.40
C PRO A 209 11.90 -13.52 4.90
N LEU A 210 12.86 -14.01 4.09
CA LEU A 210 12.70 -14.15 2.65
C LEU A 210 11.68 -15.24 2.28
N THR A 211 11.67 -16.34 3.02
CA THR A 211 10.69 -17.41 2.85
C THR A 211 9.29 -16.94 3.22
N ALA A 212 9.15 -16.21 4.34
CA ALA A 212 7.89 -15.58 4.72
C ALA A 212 7.36 -14.63 3.63
N LYS A 213 8.23 -13.74 3.11
CA LYS A 213 7.89 -12.86 1.97
C LYS A 213 7.39 -13.66 0.76
N THR A 214 8.06 -14.76 0.43
CA THR A 214 7.67 -15.62 -0.70
C THR A 214 6.28 -16.24 -0.50
N HIS A 215 5.95 -16.69 0.71
CA HIS A 215 4.61 -17.16 1.03
C HIS A 215 3.56 -16.05 0.90
N VAL A 216 3.83 -14.87 1.46
CA VAL A 216 2.92 -13.72 1.37
C VAL A 216 2.63 -13.35 -0.10
N SER A 217 3.65 -13.28 -0.96
CA SER A 217 3.47 -13.00 -2.39
C SER A 217 2.63 -14.06 -3.11
N ARG A 218 2.81 -15.35 -2.77
CA ARG A 218 1.99 -16.44 -3.35
C ARG A 218 0.54 -16.39 -2.89
N ILE A 219 0.31 -16.10 -1.61
CA ILE A 219 -1.04 -15.97 -1.05
C ILE A 219 -1.76 -14.78 -1.72
N MET A 220 -1.06 -13.66 -1.92
CA MET A 220 -1.60 -12.51 -2.67
C MET A 220 -2.08 -12.92 -4.07
N GLY A 221 -1.25 -13.63 -4.83
CA GLY A 221 -1.63 -14.14 -6.15
C GLY A 221 -2.82 -15.11 -6.11
N LYS A 222 -2.87 -16.02 -5.12
CA LYS A 222 -3.96 -17.00 -4.99
C LYS A 222 -5.29 -16.38 -4.58
N LEU A 223 -5.27 -15.35 -3.74
CA LEU A 223 -6.47 -14.67 -3.25
C LEU A 223 -6.87 -13.45 -4.10
N GLY A 224 -6.10 -13.13 -5.15
CA GLY A 224 -6.30 -11.90 -5.93
C GLY A 224 -6.06 -10.62 -5.13
N ALA A 225 -5.34 -10.71 -4.01
CA ALA A 225 -5.04 -9.57 -3.16
C ALA A 225 -3.88 -8.78 -3.78
N ARG A 226 -4.09 -7.48 -4.01
CA ARG A 226 -3.08 -6.59 -4.59
C ARG A 226 -1.99 -6.18 -3.59
N ASP A 227 -2.35 -6.15 -2.31
CA ASP A 227 -1.48 -5.72 -1.22
C ASP A 227 -1.77 -6.50 0.06
N ARG A 228 -0.92 -6.23 1.04
CA ARG A 228 -0.99 -6.84 2.35
C ARG A 228 -2.27 -6.46 3.11
N ALA A 229 -2.83 -5.28 2.91
CA ALA A 229 -4.08 -4.88 3.57
C ALA A 229 -5.25 -5.74 3.09
N GLN A 230 -5.32 -6.01 1.79
CA GLN A 230 -6.32 -6.92 1.20
C GLN A 230 -6.19 -8.35 1.73
N LEU A 231 -4.98 -8.82 2.04
CA LEU A 231 -4.79 -10.12 2.72
C LEU A 231 -5.39 -10.11 4.13
N VAL A 232 -5.18 -9.05 4.89
CA VAL A 232 -5.74 -8.92 6.25
C VAL A 232 -7.26 -8.95 6.16
N ILE A 233 -7.88 -8.16 5.28
CA ILE A 233 -9.33 -8.13 5.07
C ILE A 233 -9.85 -9.52 4.69
N ALA A 234 -9.21 -10.20 3.72
CA ALA A 234 -9.61 -11.53 3.28
C ALA A 234 -9.56 -12.58 4.41
N ALA A 235 -8.55 -12.53 5.28
CA ALA A 235 -8.45 -13.43 6.44
C ALA A 235 -9.57 -13.21 7.46
N TYR A 236 -10.01 -11.97 7.62
CA TYR A 236 -11.11 -11.63 8.50
C TYR A 236 -12.49 -11.96 7.91
N GLU A 237 -12.75 -11.63 6.65
CA GLU A 237 -14.03 -11.92 5.96
C GLU A 237 -14.28 -13.42 5.81
N SER A 238 -13.22 -14.21 5.70
CA SER A 238 -13.28 -15.67 5.70
C SER A 238 -13.44 -16.30 7.09
N GLY A 239 -13.36 -15.50 8.16
CA GLY A 239 -13.43 -15.98 9.54
C GLY A 239 -12.19 -16.72 10.03
N LEU A 240 -11.06 -16.68 9.30
CA LEU A 240 -9.79 -17.29 9.72
C LEU A 240 -9.27 -16.68 11.02
N VAL A 241 -9.48 -15.37 11.17
CA VAL A 241 -9.13 -14.63 12.39
C VAL A 241 -10.39 -14.00 12.96
N ALA A 242 -10.68 -14.33 14.22
CA ALA A 242 -11.76 -13.71 14.96
C ALA A 242 -11.23 -12.53 15.81
N PRO A 243 -11.93 -11.38 15.82
CA PRO A 243 -11.62 -10.29 16.73
C PRO A 243 -11.57 -10.73 18.19
N GLY A 244 -10.41 -10.63 18.84
CA GLY A 244 -10.23 -10.91 20.27
C GLY A 244 -9.84 -12.36 20.62
N ALA A 245 -9.49 -13.19 19.65
CA ALA A 245 -8.84 -14.48 19.90
C ALA A 245 -7.32 -14.28 20.05
N GLY A 246 -6.93 -13.62 21.13
CA GLY A 246 -5.54 -13.45 21.55
C GLY A 246 -5.54 -12.96 23.00
N GLY A 247 -5.29 -13.89 23.92
CA GLY A 247 -4.91 -13.57 25.30
C GLY A 247 -3.53 -12.96 25.37
#